data_AF-A0A2Z4IMU6-F1
#
_entry.id   AF-A0A2Z4IMU6-F1
#
_cell.length_a   1.000
_cell.length_b   1.000
_cell.length_c   1.000
_cell.angle_alpha   90.00
_cell.angle_beta   90.00
_cell.angle_gamma   90.00
#
_symmetry.space_group_name_H-M   'P 1'
#
loop_
_entity.id
_entity.type
_entity.pdbx_description
1 polymer ?
#
loop_
_entity_poly.entity_id
_entity_poly.type
_entity_poly.pdbx_seq_one_letter_code
_entity_poly.pdbx_strand_id
1 'polypeptide(L)'
;MIKKIRDKLFGISKLGYLISEEGKRNRELSSYNMRELKAIEFLKDYFPEGFLFETGFSLSFQTIQHIINDLTIYKPKVVLEFGSGLSTQILSNYINKHQLSCKLISIDDDQEWQDNLKQACKGVDFHTFTLKDDHPYSYGGKGKWFDIPNNHAINTVEFDLIIVDAPKGGLCRQSRIGFIPFVKDKLSNSPIVYLDDTHRQEEQEIGHFLVETIPAFVGKINGFNYTRYSFGDKLHTAPS
;
A
#
# COMPACT_ATOMS: atom_id res chain seq x y z
N MET A 1 38.81 11.07 -32.96
CA MET A 1 39.15 12.21 -32.08
C MET A 1 38.17 13.38 -32.27
N ILE A 2 37.90 13.83 -33.51
CA ILE A 2 37.00 14.94 -33.85
C ILE A 2 35.55 14.75 -33.34
N LYS A 3 34.95 13.56 -33.47
CA LYS A 3 33.58 13.27 -32.96
C LYS A 3 33.46 13.43 -31.44
N LYS A 4 34.40 12.88 -30.67
CA LYS A 4 34.39 13.01 -29.19
C LYS A 4 34.54 14.46 -28.73
N ILE A 5 35.35 15.26 -29.44
CA ILE A 5 35.53 16.69 -29.15
C ILE A 5 34.23 17.45 -29.46
N ARG A 6 33.63 17.23 -30.64
CA ARG A 6 32.32 17.78 -31.03
C ARG A 6 31.24 17.40 -30.02
N ASP A 7 31.11 16.12 -29.69
CA ASP A 7 30.05 15.63 -28.81
C ASP A 7 30.20 16.18 -27.38
N LYS A 8 31.43 16.43 -26.92
CA LYS A 8 31.73 17.11 -25.66
C LYS A 8 31.45 18.62 -25.73
N LEU A 9 31.81 19.29 -26.83
CA LEU A 9 31.57 20.73 -27.04
C LEU A 9 30.08 21.08 -27.13
N PHE A 10 29.30 20.23 -27.81
CA PHE A 10 27.87 20.44 -28.04
C PHE A 10 26.98 19.63 -27.09
N GLY A 11 27.57 18.93 -26.12
CA GLY A 11 26.83 18.12 -25.14
C GLY A 11 25.99 16.99 -25.75
N ILE A 12 26.29 16.54 -26.97
CA ILE A 12 25.50 15.53 -27.72
C ILE A 12 25.42 14.20 -26.96
N SER A 13 26.48 13.82 -26.24
CA SER A 13 26.47 12.62 -25.39
C SER A 13 25.52 12.77 -24.19
N LYS A 14 25.47 13.96 -23.57
CA LYS A 14 24.52 14.27 -22.49
C LYS A 14 23.09 14.30 -23.03
N LEU A 15 22.87 14.91 -24.19
CA LEU A 15 21.56 14.94 -24.84
C LEU A 15 21.07 13.53 -25.21
N GLY A 16 21.94 12.70 -25.81
CA GLY A 16 21.64 11.30 -26.12
C GLY A 16 21.31 10.48 -24.88
N TYR A 17 22.06 10.68 -23.78
CA TYR A 17 21.74 10.07 -22.49
C TYR A 17 20.36 10.51 -21.99
N LEU A 18 20.08 11.81 -21.94
CA LEU A 18 18.79 12.35 -21.48
C LEU A 18 17.61 11.83 -22.33
N ILE A 19 17.76 11.79 -23.66
CA ILE A 19 16.75 11.20 -24.56
C ILE A 19 16.54 9.72 -24.26
N SER A 20 17.62 8.98 -24.01
CA SER A 20 17.52 7.54 -23.70
C SER A 20 16.84 7.27 -22.36
N GLU A 21 17.14 8.09 -21.34
CA GLU A 21 16.52 8.00 -20.01
C GLU A 21 15.04 8.40 -20.08
N GLU A 22 14.71 9.47 -20.78
CA GLU A 22 13.32 9.88 -21.03
C GLU A 22 12.56 8.81 -21.82
N GLY A 23 13.20 8.17 -22.80
CA GLY A 23 12.64 7.04 -23.54
C GLY A 23 12.39 5.80 -22.67
N LYS A 24 13.25 5.51 -21.69
CA LYS A 24 13.02 4.44 -20.70
C LYS A 24 11.85 4.79 -19.78
N ARG A 25 11.85 6.00 -19.21
CA ARG A 25 10.78 6.50 -18.34
C ARG A 25 9.42 6.43 -19.03
N ASN A 26 9.33 6.87 -20.28
CA ASN A 26 8.08 6.80 -21.04
C ASN A 26 7.62 5.37 -21.30
N ARG A 27 8.53 4.42 -21.55
CA ARG A 27 8.19 2.99 -21.68
C ARG A 27 7.69 2.39 -20.37
N GLU A 28 8.33 2.73 -19.25
CA GLU A 28 7.91 2.29 -17.93
C GLU A 28 6.53 2.83 -17.57
N LEU A 29 6.29 4.13 -17.79
CA LEU A 29 5.00 4.76 -17.59
C LEU A 29 3.92 4.17 -18.50
N SER A 30 4.22 3.93 -19.78
CA SER A 30 3.29 3.27 -20.70
C SER A 30 2.94 1.86 -20.24
N SER A 31 3.93 1.12 -19.73
CA SER A 31 3.73 -0.23 -19.21
C SER A 31 2.89 -0.21 -17.93
N TYR A 32 3.14 0.75 -17.03
CA TYR A 32 2.34 0.98 -15.83
C TYR A 32 0.87 1.27 -16.20
N ASN A 33 0.63 2.23 -17.09
CA ASN A 33 -0.72 2.59 -17.53
C ASN A 33 -1.46 1.40 -18.18
N MET A 34 -0.75 0.60 -18.98
CA MET A 34 -1.33 -0.61 -19.58
C MET A 34 -1.75 -1.63 -18.52
N ARG A 35 -0.94 -1.80 -17.46
CA ARG A 35 -1.28 -2.70 -16.34
C ARG A 35 -2.42 -2.15 -15.49
N GLU A 36 -2.49 -0.83 -15.26
CA GLU A 36 -3.65 -0.19 -14.61
C GLU A 36 -4.94 -0.49 -15.39
N LEU A 37 -4.93 -0.36 -16.72
CA LEU A 37 -6.12 -0.65 -17.54
C LEU A 37 -6.55 -2.11 -17.46
N LYS A 38 -5.61 -3.05 -17.46
CA LYS A 38 -5.91 -4.48 -17.26
C LYS A 38 -6.47 -4.74 -15.86
N ALA A 39 -5.89 -4.09 -14.84
CA ALA A 39 -6.36 -4.20 -13.47
C ALA A 39 -7.78 -3.65 -13.35
N ILE A 40 -8.10 -2.51 -13.95
CA ILE A 40 -9.47 -1.96 -14.00
C ILE A 40 -10.42 -2.96 -14.65
N GLU A 41 -10.07 -3.54 -15.80
CA GLU A 41 -10.90 -4.54 -16.48
C GLU A 41 -11.18 -5.77 -15.60
N PHE A 42 -10.20 -6.19 -14.80
CA PHE A 42 -10.37 -7.26 -13.81
C PHE A 42 -11.23 -6.82 -12.60
N LEU A 43 -11.06 -5.57 -12.15
CA LEU A 43 -11.68 -5.05 -10.93
C LEU A 43 -13.09 -4.49 -11.12
N LYS A 44 -13.50 -4.19 -12.37
CA LYS A 44 -14.80 -3.56 -12.69
C LYS A 44 -15.99 -4.25 -12.05
N ASP A 45 -15.89 -5.56 -11.90
CA ASP A 45 -16.90 -6.44 -11.32
C ASP A 45 -17.12 -6.23 -9.81
N TYR A 46 -16.22 -5.49 -9.17
CA TYR A 46 -16.20 -5.17 -7.75
C TYR A 46 -16.28 -3.66 -7.51
N PHE A 47 -16.42 -2.85 -8.56
CA PHE A 47 -16.65 -1.42 -8.40
C PHE A 47 -18.01 -1.19 -7.73
N PRO A 48 -18.14 -0.19 -6.84
CA PRO A 48 -19.40 0.17 -6.22
C PRO A 48 -20.43 0.61 -7.27
N GLU A 49 -21.70 0.31 -7.01
CA GLU A 49 -22.79 0.91 -7.76
C GLU A 49 -22.89 2.41 -7.38
N GLY A 50 -22.69 3.28 -8.36
CA GLY A 50 -22.74 4.74 -8.17
C GLY A 50 -21.35 5.38 -8.11
N PHE A 51 -20.96 5.88 -6.93
CA PHE A 51 -19.77 6.72 -6.78
C PHE A 51 -18.54 5.93 -6.35
N LEU A 52 -17.43 6.15 -7.07
CA LEU A 52 -16.10 5.68 -6.70
C LEU A 52 -15.50 6.68 -5.71
N PHE A 53 -15.12 6.23 -4.52
CA PHE A 53 -14.36 7.02 -3.54
C PHE A 53 -12.88 7.11 -3.95
N GLU A 54 -12.66 7.52 -5.19
CA GLU A 54 -11.35 7.72 -5.79
C GLU A 54 -10.87 9.14 -5.50
N THR A 55 -9.63 9.25 -5.05
CA THR A 55 -8.93 10.53 -4.89
C THR A 55 -7.52 10.41 -5.44
N GLY A 56 -6.78 11.52 -5.48
CA GLY A 56 -5.35 11.49 -5.82
C GLY A 56 -4.47 10.70 -4.84
N PHE A 57 -5.05 10.16 -3.74
CA PHE A 57 -4.38 9.33 -2.75
C PHE A 57 -4.84 7.87 -2.79
N SER A 58 -5.68 7.46 -3.73
CA SER A 58 -6.12 6.07 -3.82
C SER A 58 -5.00 5.15 -4.26
N LEU A 59 -4.94 3.95 -3.66
CA LEU A 59 -4.10 2.87 -4.14
C LEU A 59 -4.28 2.62 -5.64
N SER A 60 -3.18 2.30 -6.33
CA SER A 60 -3.24 1.92 -7.74
C SER A 60 -4.10 0.66 -7.95
N PHE A 61 -4.78 0.56 -9.09
CA PHE A 61 -5.60 -0.60 -9.40
C PHE A 61 -4.77 -1.88 -9.46
N GLN A 62 -3.52 -1.81 -9.92
CA GLN A 62 -2.56 -2.93 -9.83
C GLN A 62 -2.31 -3.38 -8.39
N THR A 63 -2.17 -2.45 -7.44
CA THR A 63 -2.02 -2.79 -6.02
C THR A 63 -3.26 -3.55 -5.53
N ILE A 64 -4.45 -3.00 -5.80
CA ILE A 64 -5.73 -3.59 -5.37
C ILE A 64 -5.93 -4.99 -5.98
N GLN A 65 -5.62 -5.16 -7.28
CA GLN A 65 -5.66 -6.47 -7.93
C GLN A 65 -4.70 -7.47 -7.28
N HIS A 66 -3.48 -7.06 -6.94
CA HIS A 66 -2.53 -7.96 -6.28
C HIS A 66 -3.02 -8.38 -4.90
N ILE A 67 -3.58 -7.45 -4.12
CA ILE A 67 -4.21 -7.77 -2.83
C ILE A 67 -5.32 -8.80 -3.03
N ILE A 68 -6.18 -8.65 -4.04
CA ILE A 68 -7.24 -9.63 -4.34
C ILE A 68 -6.68 -11.01 -4.71
N ASN A 69 -5.58 -11.07 -5.47
CA ASN A 69 -4.93 -12.35 -5.76
C ASN A 69 -4.50 -13.05 -4.45
N ASP A 70 -3.96 -12.30 -3.49
CA ASP A 70 -3.60 -12.84 -2.19
C ASP A 70 -4.81 -13.19 -1.32
N LEU A 71 -5.90 -12.41 -1.36
CA LEU A 71 -7.15 -12.77 -0.71
C LEU A 71 -7.68 -14.11 -1.23
N THR A 72 -7.54 -14.36 -2.54
CA THR A 72 -7.98 -15.60 -3.19
C THR A 72 -7.12 -16.80 -2.78
N ILE A 73 -5.81 -16.63 -2.81
CA ILE A 73 -4.84 -17.71 -2.66
C ILE A 73 -4.58 -18.04 -1.19
N TYR A 74 -4.32 -17.01 -0.39
CA TYR A 74 -3.91 -17.16 1.01
C TYR A 74 -5.10 -17.13 1.98
N LYS A 75 -6.25 -16.58 1.55
CA LYS A 75 -7.49 -16.51 2.34
C LYS A 75 -7.24 -16.02 3.78
N PRO A 76 -6.65 -14.82 3.95
CA PRO A 76 -6.40 -14.25 5.26
C PRO A 76 -7.72 -14.15 6.05
N LYS A 77 -7.67 -14.40 7.35
CA LYS A 77 -8.86 -14.28 8.21
C LYS A 77 -9.08 -12.83 8.60
N VAL A 78 -8.01 -12.07 8.84
CA VAL A 78 -8.08 -10.65 9.21
C VAL A 78 -7.14 -9.82 8.34
N VAL A 79 -7.73 -8.85 7.65
CA VAL A 79 -7.04 -7.80 6.90
C VAL A 79 -7.12 -6.51 7.69
N LEU A 80 -5.97 -5.87 7.91
CA LEU A 80 -5.88 -4.52 8.46
C LEU A 80 -5.44 -3.54 7.37
N GLU A 81 -6.20 -2.46 7.20
CA GLU A 81 -5.87 -1.36 6.30
C GLU A 81 -5.62 -0.09 7.12
N PHE A 82 -4.54 0.63 6.80
CA PHE A 82 -4.33 2.02 7.21
C PHE A 82 -4.53 2.91 5.99
N GLY A 83 -5.51 3.81 6.04
CA GLY A 83 -5.90 4.67 4.93
C GLY A 83 -7.04 4.05 4.13
N SER A 84 -8.23 4.63 4.27
CA SER A 84 -9.43 4.09 3.63
C SER A 84 -9.78 4.84 2.34
N GLY A 85 -10.48 4.17 1.42
CA GLY A 85 -10.88 4.77 0.15
C GLY A 85 -11.40 3.76 -0.87
N LEU A 86 -11.07 3.98 -2.14
CA LEU A 86 -11.48 3.10 -3.23
C LEU A 86 -11.03 1.64 -3.04
N SER A 87 -9.84 1.42 -2.48
CA SER A 87 -9.37 0.07 -2.11
C SER A 87 -10.33 -0.60 -1.15
N THR A 88 -10.74 0.09 -0.10
CA THR A 88 -11.70 -0.42 0.89
C THR A 88 -13.01 -0.85 0.21
N GLN A 89 -13.55 -0.03 -0.70
CA GLN A 89 -14.79 -0.36 -1.42
C GLN A 89 -14.64 -1.63 -2.27
N ILE A 90 -13.59 -1.69 -3.08
CA ILE A 90 -13.34 -2.81 -4.00
C ILE A 90 -13.08 -4.10 -3.21
N LEU A 91 -12.27 -4.04 -2.16
CA LEU A 91 -11.96 -5.19 -1.30
C LEU A 91 -13.20 -5.67 -0.53
N SER A 92 -13.99 -4.75 0.02
CA SER A 92 -15.30 -5.04 0.62
C SER A 92 -16.21 -5.77 -0.37
N ASN A 93 -16.38 -5.24 -1.57
CA ASN A 93 -17.24 -5.83 -2.59
C ASN A 93 -16.73 -7.21 -3.03
N TYR A 94 -15.42 -7.38 -3.18
CA TYR A 94 -14.80 -8.66 -3.49
C TYR A 94 -15.07 -9.70 -2.40
N ILE A 95 -14.81 -9.37 -1.13
CA ILE A 95 -15.04 -10.24 0.03
C ILE A 95 -16.50 -10.68 0.11
N ASN A 96 -17.44 -9.74 -0.05
CA ASN A 96 -18.88 -10.02 0.00
C ASN A 96 -19.35 -10.88 -1.19
N LYS A 97 -18.95 -10.52 -2.42
CA LYS A 97 -19.36 -11.23 -3.65
C LYS A 97 -18.89 -12.68 -3.65
N HIS A 98 -17.70 -12.94 -3.13
CA HIS A 98 -17.11 -14.29 -3.03
C HIS A 98 -17.33 -14.97 -1.68
N GLN A 99 -18.12 -14.36 -0.78
CA GLN A 99 -18.46 -14.91 0.54
C GLN A 99 -17.24 -15.37 1.35
N LEU A 100 -16.15 -14.58 1.29
CA LEU A 100 -14.95 -14.90 2.05
C LEU A 100 -15.23 -14.68 3.54
N SER A 101 -14.75 -15.59 4.39
CA SER A 101 -14.79 -15.42 5.86
C SER A 101 -13.79 -14.39 6.39
N CYS A 102 -13.25 -13.55 5.50
CA CYS A 102 -12.22 -12.56 5.78
C CYS A 102 -12.87 -11.33 6.42
N LYS A 103 -12.32 -10.89 7.55
CA LYS A 103 -12.68 -9.64 8.21
C LYS A 103 -11.78 -8.52 7.72
N LEU A 104 -12.36 -7.45 7.16
CA LEU A 104 -11.64 -6.24 6.77
C LEU A 104 -11.80 -5.18 7.88
N ILE A 105 -10.67 -4.73 8.43
CA ILE A 105 -10.60 -3.67 9.44
C ILE A 105 -9.88 -2.49 8.80
N SER A 106 -10.47 -1.30 8.83
CA SER A 106 -9.89 -0.10 8.20
C SER A 106 -9.74 1.03 9.22
N ILE A 107 -8.51 1.52 9.38
CA ILE A 107 -8.14 2.63 10.25
C ILE A 107 -7.86 3.87 9.41
N ASP A 108 -8.45 5.00 9.80
CA ASP A 108 -8.20 6.31 9.20
C ASP A 108 -8.25 7.42 10.28
N ASP A 109 -7.81 8.63 9.94
CA ASP A 109 -7.89 9.80 10.82
C ASP A 109 -9.05 10.75 10.47
N ASP A 110 -9.72 10.53 9.33
CA ASP A 110 -10.88 11.31 8.90
C ASP A 110 -12.21 10.60 9.20
N GLN A 111 -12.93 11.10 10.22
CA GLN A 111 -14.21 10.53 10.63
C GLN A 111 -15.29 10.69 9.56
N GLU A 112 -15.34 11.85 8.88
CA GLU A 112 -16.36 12.15 7.88
C GLU A 112 -16.17 11.27 6.64
N TRP A 113 -14.92 11.08 6.22
CA TRP A 113 -14.55 10.16 5.15
C TRP A 113 -14.99 8.72 5.47
N GLN A 114 -14.66 8.24 6.67
CA GLN A 114 -15.07 6.90 7.13
C GLN A 114 -16.59 6.75 7.19
N ASP A 115 -17.33 7.78 7.60
CA ASP A 115 -18.80 7.72 7.67
C ASP A 115 -19.47 7.66 6.28
N ASN A 116 -18.86 8.26 5.27
CA ASN A 116 -19.30 8.10 3.90
C ASN A 116 -18.97 6.70 3.35
N LEU A 117 -17.77 6.18 3.61
CA LEU A 117 -17.38 4.83 3.19
C LEU A 117 -18.22 3.73 3.86
N LYS A 118 -18.58 3.89 5.15
CA LYS A 118 -19.48 2.97 5.88
C LYS A 118 -20.83 2.79 5.18
N GLN A 119 -21.34 3.81 4.50
CA GLN A 119 -22.61 3.70 3.76
C GLN A 119 -22.47 2.84 2.49
N ALA A 120 -21.27 2.80 1.89
CA ALA A 120 -20.99 2.08 0.66
C ALA A 120 -20.35 0.69 0.87
N CYS A 121 -19.66 0.47 2.00
CA CYS A 121 -18.90 -0.76 2.26
C CYS A 121 -19.61 -1.63 3.30
N LYS A 122 -19.94 -2.88 2.93
CA LYS A 122 -20.59 -3.84 3.84
C LYS A 122 -19.56 -4.75 4.49
N GLY A 123 -19.71 -5.01 5.78
CA GLY A 123 -18.85 -5.98 6.48
C GLY A 123 -17.42 -5.49 6.76
N VAL A 124 -17.22 -4.17 6.74
CA VAL A 124 -15.94 -3.54 7.12
C VAL A 124 -16.05 -2.95 8.51
N ASP A 125 -15.07 -3.26 9.36
CA ASP A 125 -14.93 -2.70 10.70
C ASP A 125 -14.07 -1.44 10.63
N PHE A 126 -14.75 -0.29 10.58
CA PHE A 126 -14.12 1.01 10.49
C PHE A 126 -13.78 1.57 11.87
N HIS A 127 -12.55 2.06 12.01
CA HIS A 127 -12.09 2.76 13.20
C HIS A 127 -11.46 4.10 12.81
N THR A 128 -11.80 5.15 13.53
CA THR A 128 -11.22 6.48 13.34
C THR A 128 -10.41 6.86 14.56
N PHE A 129 -9.16 7.27 14.36
CA PHE A 129 -8.29 7.75 15.44
C PHE A 129 -7.58 9.03 15.01
N THR A 130 -7.58 10.03 15.86
CA THR A 130 -6.83 11.26 15.58
C THR A 130 -5.34 11.00 15.57
N LEU A 131 -4.60 11.75 14.75
CA LEU A 131 -3.14 11.70 14.75
C LEU A 131 -2.57 12.54 15.90
N LYS A 132 -1.75 11.92 16.73
CA LYS A 132 -1.09 12.55 17.88
C LYS A 132 0.39 12.82 17.60
N ASP A 133 0.83 14.00 17.99
CA ASP A 133 2.23 14.43 17.94
C ASP A 133 3.10 13.68 18.94
N ASP A 134 4.40 13.57 18.62
CA ASP A 134 5.42 12.92 19.43
C ASP A 134 5.01 11.50 19.90
N HIS A 135 4.27 10.80 19.04
CA HIS A 135 3.74 9.48 19.38
C HIS A 135 4.89 8.47 19.48
N PRO A 136 4.93 7.57 20.49
CA PRO A 136 6.03 6.61 20.66
C PRO A 136 6.30 5.69 19.47
N TYR A 137 5.28 5.47 18.62
CA TYR A 137 5.40 4.66 17.40
C TYR A 137 5.88 5.45 16.18
N SER A 138 5.89 6.78 16.25
CA SER A 138 6.43 7.61 15.18
C SER A 138 7.97 7.53 15.11
N TYR A 139 8.55 8.03 14.01
CA TYR A 139 9.99 8.00 13.80
C TYR A 139 10.76 8.68 14.94
N GLY A 140 11.50 7.88 15.73
CA GLY A 140 12.23 8.36 16.90
C GLY A 140 11.37 9.03 17.97
N GLY A 141 10.06 8.76 17.98
CA GLY A 141 9.10 9.39 18.89
C GLY A 141 8.83 10.88 18.63
N LYS A 142 9.11 11.40 17.42
CA LYS A 142 9.03 12.83 17.08
C LYS A 142 8.16 13.15 15.86
N GLY A 143 7.18 12.31 15.59
CA GLY A 143 6.25 12.46 14.47
C GLY A 143 4.81 12.19 14.88
N LYS A 144 3.94 12.06 13.88
CA LYS A 144 2.51 11.84 14.06
C LYS A 144 2.14 10.38 13.84
N TRP A 145 1.25 9.85 14.68
CA TRP A 145 0.66 8.51 14.51
C TRP A 145 -0.73 8.45 15.13
N PHE A 146 -1.53 7.45 14.75
CA PHE A 146 -2.87 7.20 15.30
C PHE A 146 -2.85 7.03 16.82
N ASP A 147 -3.64 7.82 17.55
CA ASP A 147 -3.80 7.73 19.01
C ASP A 147 -4.77 6.59 19.39
N ILE A 148 -4.34 5.36 19.14
CA ILE A 148 -5.12 4.15 19.41
C ILE A 148 -5.06 3.86 20.92
N PRO A 149 -6.19 3.86 21.66
CA PRO A 149 -6.19 3.57 23.09
C PRO A 149 -5.67 2.16 23.39
N ASN A 150 -4.84 2.00 24.42
CA ASN A 150 -4.25 0.70 24.78
C ASN A 150 -5.29 -0.40 25.06
N ASN A 151 -6.46 -0.03 25.59
CA ASN A 151 -7.57 -0.94 25.87
C ASN A 151 -8.50 -1.18 24.66
N HIS A 152 -8.22 -0.61 23.49
CA HIS A 152 -9.03 -0.81 22.30
C HIS A 152 -8.89 -2.26 21.79
N ALA A 153 -10.01 -2.85 21.36
CA ALA A 153 -10.07 -4.26 20.94
C ALA A 153 -9.10 -4.61 19.79
N ILE A 154 -8.77 -3.63 18.95
CA ILE A 154 -7.80 -3.82 17.85
C ILE A 154 -6.40 -4.24 18.33
N ASN A 155 -6.05 -3.95 19.59
CA ASN A 155 -4.77 -4.34 20.16
C ASN A 155 -4.69 -5.84 20.51
N THR A 156 -5.82 -6.56 20.49
CA THR A 156 -5.87 -8.01 20.76
C THR A 156 -6.15 -8.84 19.50
N VAL A 157 -6.12 -8.21 18.32
CA VAL A 157 -6.39 -8.87 17.04
C VAL A 157 -5.07 -9.27 16.41
N GLU A 158 -5.02 -10.50 15.86
CA GLU A 158 -3.93 -10.98 15.02
C GLU A 158 -4.27 -10.72 13.54
N PHE A 159 -3.29 -10.24 12.77
CA PHE A 159 -3.46 -9.82 11.38
C PHE A 159 -2.70 -10.73 10.41
N ASP A 160 -3.38 -11.17 9.36
CA ASP A 160 -2.82 -12.01 8.30
C ASP A 160 -2.35 -11.19 7.10
N LEU A 161 -3.02 -10.07 6.82
CA LEU A 161 -2.67 -9.17 5.72
C LEU A 161 -2.79 -7.73 6.19
N ILE A 162 -1.78 -6.91 5.92
CA ILE A 162 -1.72 -5.50 6.30
C ILE A 162 -1.52 -4.66 5.05
N ILE A 163 -2.31 -3.61 4.90
CA ILE A 163 -2.22 -2.61 3.84
C ILE A 163 -1.85 -1.27 4.49
N VAL A 164 -0.75 -0.67 4.07
CA VAL A 164 -0.20 0.54 4.68
C VAL A 164 -0.16 1.66 3.64
N ASP A 165 -1.18 2.51 3.67
CA ASP A 165 -1.29 3.72 2.85
C ASP A 165 -1.44 5.00 3.70
N ALA A 166 -1.70 4.87 5.00
CA ALA A 166 -1.78 5.99 5.94
C ALA A 166 -0.81 5.85 7.13
N PRO A 167 -0.52 6.95 7.86
CA PRO A 167 -0.90 8.34 7.58
C PRO A 167 -0.36 8.85 6.25
N LYS A 168 -0.96 9.93 5.74
CA LYS A 168 -0.55 10.57 4.48
C LYS A 168 0.96 10.82 4.44
N GLY A 169 1.60 10.41 3.33
CA GLY A 169 3.02 10.64 3.11
C GLY A 169 3.40 12.13 3.18
N GLY A 170 4.57 12.43 3.74
CA GLY A 170 5.07 13.79 3.92
C GLY A 170 4.46 14.58 5.08
N LEU A 171 3.56 13.99 5.88
CA LEU A 171 3.02 14.62 7.09
C LEU A 171 4.11 14.86 8.15
N CYS A 172 5.01 13.89 8.31
CA CYS A 172 6.22 13.94 9.11
C CYS A 172 7.25 12.94 8.55
N ARG A 173 8.50 12.99 9.05
CA ARG A 173 9.54 12.05 8.61
C ARG A 173 9.10 10.61 8.85
N GLN A 174 9.10 9.81 7.79
CA GLN A 174 8.66 8.43 7.77
C GLN A 174 7.25 8.27 8.38
N SER A 175 6.28 9.02 7.87
CA SER A 175 4.90 9.12 8.40
C SER A 175 4.23 7.77 8.67
N ARG A 176 4.51 6.77 7.84
CA ARG A 176 3.91 5.44 7.93
C ARG A 176 4.64 4.50 8.90
N ILE A 177 5.83 4.84 9.43
CA ILE A 177 6.67 3.90 10.21
C ILE A 177 5.94 3.29 11.40
N GLY A 178 5.00 4.01 12.00
CA GLY A 178 4.28 3.57 13.19
C GLY A 178 3.47 2.30 13.02
N PHE A 179 3.20 1.85 11.79
CA PHE A 179 2.53 0.57 11.57
C PHE A 179 3.40 -0.58 12.11
N ILE A 180 4.73 -0.50 11.98
CA ILE A 180 5.67 -1.57 12.36
C ILE A 180 5.61 -1.86 13.86
N PRO A 181 5.88 -0.91 14.77
CA PRO A 181 5.75 -1.16 16.20
C PRO A 181 4.31 -1.45 16.63
N PHE A 182 3.30 -1.00 15.87
CA PHE A 182 1.90 -1.33 16.16
C PHE A 182 1.55 -2.80 15.87
N VAL A 183 2.04 -3.36 14.75
CA VAL A 183 1.66 -4.72 14.30
C VAL A 183 2.64 -5.81 14.74
N LYS A 184 3.89 -5.50 15.10
CA LYS A 184 4.95 -6.51 15.28
C LYS A 184 4.59 -7.71 16.17
N ASP A 185 3.80 -7.49 17.21
CA ASP A 185 3.38 -8.52 18.19
C ASP A 185 1.95 -9.03 17.91
N LYS A 186 1.39 -8.68 16.75
CA LYS A 186 0.00 -8.91 16.32
C LYS A 186 -0.06 -9.53 14.92
N LEU A 187 1.03 -10.13 14.44
CA LEU A 187 1.07 -10.79 13.14
C LEU A 187 0.76 -12.27 13.29
N SER A 188 0.05 -12.83 12.31
CA SER A 188 -0.13 -14.28 12.24
C SER A 188 1.16 -15.00 11.84
N ASN A 189 1.12 -16.33 11.74
CA ASN A 189 2.30 -17.14 11.41
C ASN A 189 2.84 -16.90 9.99
N SER A 190 2.05 -16.35 9.07
CA SER A 190 2.47 -16.12 7.67
C SER A 190 1.86 -14.83 7.13
N PRO A 191 2.27 -13.67 7.69
CA PRO A 191 1.66 -12.40 7.37
C PRO A 191 2.10 -11.90 5.99
N ILE A 192 1.26 -11.08 5.38
CA ILE A 192 1.54 -10.35 4.14
C ILE A 192 1.40 -8.85 4.44
N VAL A 193 2.36 -8.03 3.97
CA VAL A 193 2.31 -6.57 4.11
C VAL A 193 2.40 -5.93 2.74
N TYR A 194 1.46 -5.06 2.41
CA TYR A 194 1.52 -4.15 1.29
C TYR A 194 1.86 -2.76 1.81
N LEU A 195 3.02 -2.24 1.43
CA LEU A 195 3.42 -0.85 1.72
C LEU A 195 3.28 -0.03 0.44
N ASP A 196 2.42 1.00 0.45
CA ASP A 196 2.20 1.87 -0.69
C ASP A 196 3.24 3.02 -0.77
N ASP A 197 3.25 3.72 -1.89
CA ASP A 197 4.23 4.72 -2.33
C ASP A 197 5.72 4.36 -2.20
N THR A 198 6.11 3.09 -2.32
CA THR A 198 7.54 2.69 -2.24
C THR A 198 8.41 3.17 -3.41
N HIS A 199 7.85 3.96 -4.32
CA HIS A 199 8.64 4.77 -5.25
C HIS A 199 9.33 5.95 -4.54
N ARG A 200 8.87 6.33 -3.34
CA ARG A 200 9.45 7.36 -2.48
C ARG A 200 10.54 6.78 -1.58
N GLN A 201 11.54 7.60 -1.29
CA GLN A 201 12.71 7.17 -0.51
C GLN A 201 12.35 6.80 0.94
N GLU A 202 11.52 7.59 1.62
CA GLU A 202 11.17 7.34 3.02
C GLU A 202 10.42 6.01 3.19
N GLU A 203 9.55 5.67 2.24
CA GLU A 203 8.78 4.43 2.21
C GLU A 203 9.68 3.22 1.92
N GLN A 204 10.73 3.40 1.11
CA GLN A 204 11.77 2.37 0.95
C GLN A 204 12.55 2.14 2.26
N GLU A 205 12.91 3.21 2.98
CA GLU A 205 13.57 3.13 4.28
C GLU A 205 12.69 2.40 5.32
N ILE A 206 11.38 2.72 5.36
CA ILE A 206 10.40 2.00 6.19
C ILE A 206 10.37 0.52 5.82
N GLY A 207 10.37 0.21 4.52
CA GLY A 207 10.42 -1.17 4.03
C GLY A 207 11.66 -1.94 4.47
N HIS A 208 12.83 -1.30 4.49
CA HIS A 208 14.05 -1.91 5.05
C HIS A 208 13.93 -2.13 6.56
N PHE A 209 13.44 -1.13 7.29
CA PHE A 209 13.25 -1.23 8.73
C PHE A 209 12.23 -2.32 9.12
N LEU A 210 11.20 -2.54 8.30
CA LEU A 210 10.24 -3.64 8.46
C LEU A 210 10.94 -4.99 8.48
N VAL A 211 11.78 -5.25 7.47
CA VAL A 211 12.49 -6.54 7.32
C VAL A 211 13.53 -6.73 8.44
N GLU A 212 14.20 -5.66 8.87
CA GLU A 212 15.12 -5.71 10.01
C GLU A 212 14.40 -6.00 11.33
N THR A 213 13.24 -5.38 11.55
CA THR A 213 12.46 -5.52 12.79
C THR A 213 11.73 -6.86 12.85
N ILE A 214 11.29 -7.37 11.70
CA ILE A 214 10.50 -8.60 11.58
C ILE A 214 11.20 -9.50 10.54
N PRO A 215 12.26 -10.22 10.93
CA PRO A 215 13.06 -11.05 10.01
C PRO A 215 12.30 -12.20 9.35
N ALA A 216 11.06 -12.44 9.78
CA ALA A 216 10.15 -13.42 9.20
C ALA A 216 9.73 -13.07 7.74
N PHE A 217 9.79 -11.79 7.35
CA PHE A 217 9.57 -11.38 5.97
C PHE A 217 10.77 -11.72 5.08
N VAL A 218 10.65 -12.80 4.31
CA VAL A 218 11.69 -13.28 3.38
C VAL A 218 11.32 -13.06 1.91
N GLY A 219 10.03 -12.94 1.60
CA GLY A 219 9.52 -12.59 0.28
C GLY A 219 9.41 -11.08 0.12
N LYS A 220 9.90 -10.55 -1.01
CA LYS A 220 9.78 -9.13 -1.38
C LYS A 220 9.49 -9.02 -2.87
N ILE A 221 8.35 -8.42 -3.21
CA ILE A 221 7.96 -8.12 -4.59
C ILE A 221 7.77 -6.61 -4.71
N ASN A 222 8.61 -5.97 -5.53
CA ASN A 222 8.50 -4.54 -5.81
C ASN A 222 7.53 -4.34 -6.98
N GLY A 223 6.39 -3.73 -6.69
CA GLY A 223 5.51 -3.14 -7.69
C GLY A 223 6.04 -1.77 -8.15
N PHE A 224 5.28 -1.09 -9.01
CA PHE A 224 5.66 0.25 -9.46
C PHE A 224 5.54 1.29 -8.35
N ASN A 225 4.41 1.29 -7.62
CA ASN A 225 4.14 2.24 -6.54
C ASN A 225 4.11 1.60 -5.15
N TYR A 226 4.15 0.29 -5.03
CA TYR A 226 4.04 -0.40 -3.74
C TYR A 226 5.07 -1.53 -3.65
N THR A 227 5.32 -2.01 -2.43
CA THR A 227 6.08 -3.24 -2.21
C THR A 227 5.25 -4.19 -1.37
N ARG A 228 5.19 -5.45 -1.82
CA ARG A 228 4.61 -6.56 -1.07
C ARG A 228 5.73 -7.31 -0.35
N TYR A 229 5.54 -7.52 0.95
CA TYR A 229 6.39 -8.34 1.82
C TYR A 229 5.60 -9.56 2.29
N SER A 230 6.22 -10.73 2.33
CA SER A 230 5.55 -11.96 2.75
C SER A 230 6.47 -12.94 3.46
N PHE A 231 5.86 -13.84 4.23
CA PHE A 231 6.55 -15.01 4.76
C PHE A 231 6.62 -16.10 3.70
N GLY A 232 7.84 -16.48 3.28
CA GLY A 232 8.16 -17.64 2.44
C GLY A 232 7.08 -18.02 1.42
N ASP A 233 7.08 -17.37 0.25
CA ASP A 233 6.05 -17.63 -0.77
C ASP A 233 6.13 -19.08 -1.27
N LYS A 234 5.06 -19.87 -1.07
CA LYS A 234 4.87 -21.12 -1.81
C LYS A 234 4.40 -20.86 -3.25
N LEU A 235 3.74 -19.72 -3.47
CA LEU A 235 3.13 -19.33 -4.73
C LEU A 235 3.43 -17.86 -5.01
N HIS A 236 3.95 -17.60 -6.21
CA HIS A 236 4.21 -16.24 -6.67
C HIS A 236 2.94 -15.62 -7.25
N THR A 237 2.46 -14.54 -6.64
CA THR A 237 1.35 -13.71 -7.13
C THR A 237 1.89 -12.41 -7.72
N ALA A 238 1.17 -11.86 -8.69
CA ALA A 238 1.45 -10.56 -9.31
C ALA A 238 0.17 -9.98 -9.93
N PRO A 239 0.04 -8.65 -10.08
CA PRO A 239 -1.01 -8.06 -10.89
C PRO A 239 -0.78 -8.32 -12.39
N SER A 240 -1.81 -8.09 -13.21
CA SER A 240 -1.82 -8.38 -14.67
C SER A 240 -1.00 -7.44 -15.56
#